data_AF-A0A350WQP4-F1
#
_entry.id   AF-A0A350WQP4-F1
#
_cell.length_a   1.000
_cell.length_b   1.000
_cell.length_c   1.000
_cell.angle_alpha   90.00
_cell.angle_beta   90.00
_cell.angle_gamma   90.00
#
_symmetry.space_group_name_H-M   'P 1'
#
loop_
_entity.id
_entity.type
_entity.pdbx_description
1 polymer ?
#
loop_
_entity_poly.entity_id
_entity_poly.type
_entity_poly.pdbx_seq_one_letter_code
_entity_poly.pdbx_strand_id
1 'polypeptide(L)' 'GLHKPSCMHIALTLRHAQPGVKERFITDLKTAIDHVKAHPEEKGSMAPIYGMAATIPMRGLVSDMLKKYLDLIFKV' A
#
# COMPACT_ATOMS: atom_id res chain seq x y z
N GLY A 1 -9.33 -7.38 -0.76
CA GLY A 1 -8.32 -8.22 -1.43
C GLY A 1 -7.88 -7.51 -2.69
N LEU A 2 -6.61 -7.10 -2.76
CA LEU A 2 -5.96 -6.48 -3.92
C LEU A 2 -4.51 -7.00 -4.09
N HIS A 3 -4.25 -8.17 -3.52
CA HIS A 3 -2.91 -8.78 -3.49
C HIS A 3 -2.72 -9.84 -4.59
N LYS A 4 -3.73 -10.09 -5.44
CA LYS A 4 -3.73 -11.13 -6.48
C LYS A 4 -4.48 -10.64 -7.74
N PRO A 5 -3.79 -10.03 -8.72
CA PRO A 5 -2.36 -9.71 -8.76
C PRO A 5 -1.99 -8.55 -7.82
N SER A 6 -0.68 -8.33 -7.58
CA SER A 6 -0.18 -7.18 -6.83
C SER A 6 -0.58 -5.89 -7.53
N CYS A 7 -1.44 -5.10 -6.88
CA CYS A 7 -1.88 -3.81 -7.41
C CYS A 7 -2.18 -2.83 -6.28
N MET A 8 -2.29 -1.55 -6.64
CA MET A 8 -2.90 -0.52 -5.81
C MET A 8 -4.15 -0.02 -6.52
N HIS A 9 -5.19 0.36 -5.75
CA HIS A 9 -6.34 1.07 -6.29
C HIS A 9 -6.57 2.37 -5.55
N ILE A 10 -7.35 3.25 -6.19
CA ILE A 10 -7.94 4.42 -5.54
C ILE A 10 -9.41 4.45 -5.89
N ALA A 11 -10.27 4.45 -4.88
CA ALA A 11 -11.70 4.69 -5.04
C ALA A 11 -11.93 6.21 -5.10
N LEU A 12 -12.15 6.74 -6.30
CA LEU A 12 -12.39 8.16 -6.49
C LEU A 12 -13.71 8.60 -5.85
N THR A 13 -13.72 9.84 -5.36
CA THR A 13 -14.84 10.47 -4.63
C THR A 13 -14.87 11.96 -4.96
N LEU A 14 -15.88 12.69 -4.49
CA LEU A 14 -15.98 14.15 -4.67
C LEU A 14 -14.77 14.92 -4.10
N ARG A 15 -14.01 14.34 -3.17
CA ARG A 15 -12.76 14.94 -2.67
C ARG A 15 -11.66 14.95 -3.72
N HIS A 16 -11.65 13.98 -4.63
CA HIS A 16 -10.68 13.90 -5.71
C HIS A 16 -11.02 14.83 -6.89
N ALA A 17 -12.26 15.34 -6.95
CA ALA A 17 -12.70 16.30 -7.96
C ALA A 17 -12.39 17.76 -7.59
N GLN A 18 -11.84 18.00 -6.39
CA GLN A 18 -11.45 19.35 -5.98
C GLN A 18 -10.33 19.89 -6.90
N PRO A 19 -10.30 21.20 -7.18
CA PRO A 19 -9.28 21.80 -8.03
C PRO A 19 -7.86 21.40 -7.61
N GLY A 20 -7.04 20.95 -8.57
CA GLY A 20 -5.63 20.61 -8.35
C GLY A 20 -5.36 19.20 -7.83
N VAL A 21 -6.37 18.45 -7.36
CA VAL A 21 -6.14 17.13 -6.75
C VAL A 21 -5.71 16.10 -7.80
N LYS A 22 -6.31 16.12 -9.00
CA LYS A 22 -5.94 15.20 -10.08
C LYS A 22 -4.53 15.51 -10.62
N GLU A 23 -4.18 16.78 -10.77
CA GLU A 23 -2.88 17.21 -11.27
C GLU A 23 -1.77 16.81 -10.30
N ARG A 24 -2.00 17.04 -8.99
CA ARG A 24 -1.09 16.61 -7.93
C ARG A 24 -0.90 15.09 -7.96
N PHE A 25 -2.01 14.33 -7.97
CA PHE A 25 -1.94 12.87 -7.98
C PHE A 25 -1.14 12.32 -9.17
N ILE A 26 -1.37 12.83 -10.38
CA ILE A 26 -0.64 12.38 -11.58
C ILE A 26 0.83 12.77 -11.52
N THR A 27 1.16 13.96 -11.00
CA THR A 27 2.55 14.41 -10.83
C THR A 27 3.28 13.52 -9.85
N ASP A 28 2.70 13.28 -8.68
CA ASP A 28 3.30 12.44 -7.64
C ASP A 28 3.48 11.00 -8.13
N LEU A 29 2.48 10.46 -8.85
CA LEU A 29 2.55 9.10 -9.40
C LEU A 29 3.68 8.95 -10.43
N LYS A 30 3.88 9.94 -11.30
CA LYS A 30 4.99 9.92 -12.27
C LYS A 30 6.33 9.94 -11.55
N THR A 31 6.52 10.86 -10.61
CA THR A 31 7.74 10.95 -9.80
C THR A 31 8.03 9.63 -9.06
N ALA A 32 7.02 8.99 -8.48
CA ALA A 32 7.17 7.72 -7.80
C ALA A 32 7.57 6.58 -8.78
N ILE A 33 6.98 6.54 -9.97
CA ILE A 33 7.36 5.57 -11.02
C ILE A 33 8.81 5.77 -11.44
N ASP A 34 9.22 7.02 -11.67
CA ASP A 34 10.59 7.35 -12.09
C ASP A 34 11.60 6.97 -11.01
N HIS A 35 11.28 7.23 -9.74
CA HIS A 35 12.12 6.83 -8.59
C HIS A 35 12.31 5.31 -8.52
N VAL A 36 11.22 4.54 -8.61
CA VAL A 36 11.28 3.07 -8.54
C VAL A 36 12.00 2.47 -9.75
N LYS A 37 11.86 3.08 -10.93
CA LYS A 37 12.63 2.66 -12.12
C LYS A 37 14.13 2.93 -11.96
N ALA A 38 14.50 4.03 -11.30
CA ALA A 38 15.89 4.38 -11.04
C ALA A 38 16.53 3.53 -9.93
N HIS A 39 15.73 3.03 -8.97
CA HIS A 39 16.20 2.26 -7.80
C HIS A 39 15.41 0.94 -7.63
N PRO A 40 15.51 -0.01 -8.58
CA PRO A 40 14.72 -1.24 -8.56
C PRO A 40 15.00 -2.17 -7.36
N GLU A 41 16.14 -2.00 -6.69
CA GLU A 41 16.56 -2.74 -5.50
C GLU A 41 15.92 -2.23 -4.20
N GLU A 42 15.39 -1.01 -4.19
CA GLU A 42 14.79 -0.42 -3.00
C GLU A 42 13.47 -1.12 -2.63
N LYS A 43 13.42 -1.64 -1.40
CA LYS A 43 12.19 -2.15 -0.80
C LYS A 43 11.68 -1.10 0.19
N GLY A 44 10.84 -0.18 -0.29
CA GLY A 44 10.30 0.93 0.52
C GLY A 44 9.66 0.49 1.84
N SER A 45 9.51 1.38 2.82
CA SER A 45 9.22 1.03 4.23
C SER A 45 8.08 0.03 4.49
N MET A 46 6.98 0.12 3.74
CA MET A 46 5.82 -0.80 3.84
C MET A 46 5.78 -1.86 2.73
N ALA A 47 6.59 -1.73 1.68
CA ALA A 47 6.60 -2.64 0.54
C ALA A 47 6.93 -4.10 0.93
N PRO A 48 7.86 -4.37 1.86
CA PRO A 48 8.07 -5.70 2.41
C PRO A 48 6.83 -6.30 3.08
N ILE A 49 6.02 -5.51 3.79
CA ILE A 49 4.83 -6.02 4.51
C ILE A 49 3.76 -6.49 3.52
N TYR A 50 3.51 -5.72 2.46
CA TYR A 50 2.55 -6.10 1.41
C TYR A 50 3.09 -7.22 0.51
N GLY A 51 4.38 -7.21 0.18
CA GLY A 51 5.04 -8.29 -0.56
C GLY A 51 5.02 -9.62 0.19
N MET A 52 5.31 -9.60 1.50
CA MET A 52 5.18 -10.76 2.40
C MET A 52 3.72 -11.21 2.52
N ALA A 53 2.76 -10.31 2.70
CA ALA A 53 1.34 -10.67 2.77
C ALA A 53 0.82 -11.34 1.46
N ALA A 54 1.42 -11.01 0.31
CA ALA A 54 1.09 -11.62 -0.98
C ALA A 54 1.77 -12.98 -1.20
N THR A 55 2.91 -13.26 -0.55
CA THR A 55 3.74 -14.46 -0.76
C THR A 55 3.68 -15.50 0.38
N ILE A 56 3.23 -15.13 1.58
CA ILE A 56 3.17 -16.05 2.73
C ILE A 56 2.04 -17.09 2.54
N PRO A 57 2.35 -18.40 2.47
CA PRO A 57 1.35 -19.46 2.34
C PRO A 57 0.55 -19.75 3.62
N MET A 58 0.83 -19.05 4.72
CA MET A 58 0.33 -19.41 6.05
C MET A 58 -0.76 -18.42 6.49
N ARG A 59 -2.02 -18.69 6.11
CA ARG A 59 -3.21 -17.90 6.54
C ARG A 59 -3.28 -17.69 8.07
N GLY A 60 -2.72 -18.60 8.87
CA GLY A 60 -2.65 -18.48 10.33
C GLY A 60 -1.79 -17.31 10.81
N LEU A 61 -0.63 -17.09 10.20
CA LEU A 61 0.29 -16.01 10.62
C LEU A 61 -0.30 -14.62 10.36
N VAL A 62 -1.05 -14.45 9.26
CA VAL A 62 -1.76 -13.20 8.95
C VAL A 62 -2.84 -12.93 9.99
N SER A 63 -3.57 -13.96 10.43
CA SER A 63 -4.60 -13.84 11.47
C SER A 63 -4.01 -13.37 12.80
N ASP A 64 -2.89 -13.94 13.22
CA ASP A 64 -2.25 -13.56 14.49
C ASP A 64 -1.61 -12.17 14.44
N MET A 65 -1.11 -11.74 13.28
CA MET A 65 -0.65 -10.36 13.07
C MET A 65 -1.81 -9.36 13.17
N LEU A 66 -2.98 -9.67 12.61
CA LEU A 66 -4.16 -8.80 12.68
C LEU A 66 -4.69 -8.69 14.11
N LYS A 67 -4.68 -9.77 14.89
CA LYS A 67 -5.04 -9.73 16.32
C LYS A 67 -4.12 -8.80 17.11
N LYS A 68 -2.81 -8.95 16.96
CA LYS A 68 -1.82 -8.05 17.62
C LYS A 68 -1.99 -6.59 17.19
N TYR A 69 -2.34 -6.34 15.93
CA TYR A 69 -2.61 -4.99 15.46
C TYR A 69 -3.86 -4.39 16.12
N LEU A 70 -4.92 -5.18 16.32
CA LEU A 70 -6.10 -4.76 17.08
C LEU A 70 -5.75 -4.47 18.54
N ASP A 71 -4.98 -5.34 19.21
CA ASP A 71 -4.53 -5.13 20.59
C ASP A 71 -3.78 -3.80 20.76
N LEU A 72 -2.99 -3.41 19.75
CA LEU A 72 -2.28 -2.11 19.74
C LEU A 72 -3.23 -0.91 19.59
N ILE A 73 -4.26 -1.02 18.74
CA ILE A 73 -5.25 0.07 18.55
C ILE A 73 -6.04 0.32 19.84
N PHE A 74 -6.35 -0.74 20.60
CA PHE A 74 -7.15 -0.67 21.81
C PHE A 74 -6.32 -0.59 23.11
N LYS A 75 -5.00 -0.41 23.00
CA LYS A 75 -4.13 -0.27 24.17
C LYS A 75 -4.34 1.12 24.80
N VAL A 76 -4.73 1.12 26.09
CA VAL A 76 -4.82 2.31 26.95
C VAL A 76 -3.48 2.59 27.62
#